data_AF-A0A2D4WWA3-F1
#
_entry.id   AF-A0A2D4WWA3-F1
#
_cell.length_a   1.000
_cell.length_b   1.000
_cell.length_c   1.000
_cell.angle_alpha   90.00
_cell.angle_beta   90.00
_cell.angle_gamma   90.00
#
_symmetry.space_group_name_H-M   'P 1'
#
loop_
_entity.id
_entity.type
_entity.pdbx_description
1 polymer ?
#
loop_
_entity_poly.entity_id
_entity_poly.type
_entity_poly.pdbx_seq_one_letter_code
_entity_poly.pdbx_strand_id
1 'polypeptide(L)'
;MKVIKTQPLILLILISLFIQCKGSQPVTLQSTPPFVLAQAPYYQAWIAGIPGGGSGINVFIPVEGTKGFDPDSLHFRGQRVKAVYQNKRIVGRFDTPHNQKKDLVLSQNVLKEMHNSLLAAGDRSPFPLRNNACILSYQVQNKRYYYKIEALQQQPSIAYPSAPPD
;
A
#
# COMPACT_ATOMS: atom_id res chain seq x y z
N MET A 1 64.92 6.28 -24.16
CA MET A 1 63.51 5.85 -24.32
C MET A 1 62.86 5.82 -22.94
N LYS A 2 62.03 6.81 -22.60
CA LYS A 2 61.33 6.84 -21.30
C LYS A 2 59.94 6.24 -21.51
N VAL A 3 59.73 5.04 -20.97
CA VAL A 3 58.42 4.39 -20.93
C VAL A 3 57.58 5.12 -19.88
N ILE A 4 56.59 5.87 -20.33
CA ILE A 4 55.65 6.56 -19.43
C ILE A 4 54.74 5.47 -18.83
N LYS A 5 54.97 5.12 -17.57
CA LYS A 5 54.14 4.20 -16.77
C LYS A 5 52.78 4.85 -16.45
N THR A 6 51.84 4.85 -17.39
CA THR A 6 50.46 5.32 -17.17
C THR A 6 49.51 4.22 -16.67
N GLN A 7 50.02 3.01 -16.39
CA GLN A 7 49.18 1.85 -16.05
C GLN A 7 48.56 1.75 -14.63
N PRO A 8 48.94 2.51 -13.57
CA PRO A 8 48.26 2.33 -12.28
C PRO A 8 47.03 3.24 -12.07
N LEU A 9 46.86 4.31 -12.86
CA LEU A 9 45.80 5.31 -12.62
C LEU A 9 44.43 4.88 -13.17
N ILE A 10 44.41 4.17 -14.30
CA ILE A 10 43.18 3.69 -14.94
C ILE A 10 42.55 2.53 -14.15
N LEU A 11 43.38 1.71 -13.48
CA LEU A 11 42.93 0.61 -12.63
C LEU A 11 42.23 1.09 -11.35
N LEU A 12 42.66 2.24 -10.81
CA LEU A 12 42.08 2.84 -9.60
C LEU A 12 40.67 3.40 -9.82
N ILE A 13 40.40 3.91 -11.03
CA ILE A 13 39.09 4.47 -11.41
C ILE A 13 38.04 3.36 -11.59
N LEU A 14 38.42 2.20 -12.12
CA LEU A 14 37.50 1.08 -12.37
C LEU A 14 36.98 0.44 -11.06
N ILE A 15 37.70 0.56 -9.95
CA ILE A 15 37.33 -0.02 -8.65
C ILE A 15 36.32 0.88 -7.90
N SER A 16 36.25 2.17 -8.24
CA SER A 16 35.31 3.13 -7.62
C SER A 16 33.84 2.95 -8.05
N LEU A 17 33.56 2.10 -9.04
CA LEU A 17 32.20 1.81 -9.52
C LEU A 17 31.43 0.80 -8.65
N PHE A 18 32.06 0.20 -7.64
CA PHE A 18 31.40 -0.75 -6.71
C PHE A 18 30.91 -0.11 -5.41
N ILE A 19 30.82 1.23 -5.36
CA ILE A 19 30.36 1.96 -4.17
C ILE A 19 28.83 1.90 -4.09
N GLN A 20 28.37 0.83 -3.44
CA GLN A 20 27.26 0.77 -2.48
C GLN A 20 25.84 1.13 -2.97
N CYS A 21 25.09 0.10 -3.41
CA CYS A 21 23.69 0.02 -3.00
C CYS A 21 23.67 -0.41 -1.52
N LYS A 22 23.29 0.50 -0.62
CA LYS A 22 22.82 0.10 0.72
C LYS A 22 21.66 -0.88 0.48
N GLY A 23 21.94 -2.19 0.62
CA GLY A 23 20.91 -3.22 0.60
C GLY A 23 19.82 -2.80 1.58
N SER A 24 18.59 -2.71 1.09
CA SER A 24 17.40 -2.40 1.88
C SER A 24 17.45 -3.23 3.16
N GLN A 25 17.58 -2.57 4.32
CA GLN A 25 17.63 -3.29 5.58
C GLN A 25 16.36 -4.13 5.71
N PRO A 26 16.47 -5.40 6.16
CA PRO A 26 15.31 -6.26 6.27
C PRO A 26 14.30 -5.61 7.21
N VAL A 27 13.10 -5.33 6.68
CA VAL A 27 12.01 -4.78 7.48
C VAL A 27 11.68 -5.78 8.58
N THR A 28 11.99 -5.42 9.81
CA THR A 28 11.75 -6.31 10.96
C THR A 28 10.29 -6.23 11.35
N LEU A 29 9.58 -7.35 11.22
CA LEU A 29 8.22 -7.50 11.71
C LEU A 29 8.26 -7.66 13.24
N GLN A 30 7.48 -6.85 13.94
CA GLN A 30 7.31 -6.98 15.38
C GLN A 30 6.44 -8.20 15.67
N SER A 31 6.82 -9.00 16.66
CA SER A 31 6.00 -10.12 17.14
C SER A 31 4.88 -9.67 18.06
N THR A 32 5.09 -8.59 18.82
CA THR A 32 4.13 -8.05 19.79
C THR A 32 3.84 -6.58 19.47
N PRO A 33 2.59 -6.23 19.13
CA PRO A 33 2.22 -4.84 18.85
C PRO A 33 1.87 -4.07 20.13
N PRO A 34 1.93 -2.73 20.12
CA PRO A 34 1.52 -1.89 21.25
C PRO A 34 -0.01 -1.70 21.35
N PHE A 35 -0.80 -2.61 20.78
CA PHE A 35 -2.26 -2.55 20.80
C PHE A 35 -2.89 -3.90 21.08
N VAL A 36 -4.10 -3.86 21.61
CA VAL A 36 -4.96 -5.01 21.81
C VAL A 36 -6.08 -4.98 20.78
N LEU A 37 -6.29 -6.12 20.11
CA LEU A 37 -7.41 -6.30 19.20
C LEU A 37 -8.69 -6.45 20.02
N ALA A 38 -9.66 -5.57 19.79
CA ALA A 38 -10.95 -5.64 20.48
C ALA A 38 -11.83 -6.77 19.94
N GLN A 39 -11.68 -7.11 18.65
CA GLN A 39 -12.41 -8.15 17.93
C GLN A 39 -11.54 -8.70 16.80
N ALA A 40 -11.98 -9.80 16.17
CA ALA A 40 -11.31 -10.36 15.02
C ALA A 40 -11.22 -9.34 13.87
N PRO A 41 -10.02 -9.05 13.33
CA PRO A 41 -9.86 -8.21 12.15
C PRO A 41 -10.55 -8.82 10.93
N TYR A 42 -11.13 -7.98 10.09
CA TYR A 42 -11.91 -8.42 8.94
C TYR A 42 -11.72 -7.49 7.75
N TYR A 43 -12.14 -7.95 6.59
CA TYR A 43 -12.22 -7.16 5.39
C TYR A 43 -13.55 -7.36 4.69
N GLN A 44 -14.00 -6.30 4.01
CA GLN A 44 -15.29 -6.26 3.35
C GLN A 44 -15.17 -5.56 2.00
N ALA A 45 -15.60 -6.24 0.95
CA ALA A 45 -15.69 -5.65 -0.37
C ALA A 45 -16.94 -4.75 -0.47
N TRP A 46 -16.86 -3.70 -1.28
CA TRP A 46 -17.98 -2.84 -1.57
C TRP A 46 -17.98 -2.38 -3.03
N ILE A 47 -19.17 -2.09 -3.55
CA ILE A 47 -19.40 -1.50 -4.87
C ILE A 47 -20.46 -0.41 -4.78
N ALA A 48 -20.22 0.72 -5.44
CA ALA A 48 -21.22 1.79 -5.55
C ALA A 48 -22.35 1.39 -6.50
N GLY A 49 -23.57 1.82 -6.20
CA GLY A 49 -24.78 1.50 -6.98
C GLY A 49 -24.92 2.27 -8.29
N ILE A 50 -23.99 3.16 -8.60
CA ILE A 50 -23.96 3.92 -9.85
C ILE A 50 -22.71 3.55 -10.67
N PRO A 51 -22.82 3.50 -12.01
CA PRO A 51 -21.67 3.31 -12.88
C PRO A 51 -20.60 4.37 -12.64
N GLY A 52 -19.36 3.95 -12.41
CA GLY A 52 -18.25 4.87 -12.16
C GLY A 52 -18.17 5.40 -10.72
N GLY A 53 -19.08 4.99 -9.83
CA GLY A 53 -19.08 5.38 -8.41
C GLY A 53 -17.99 4.72 -7.56
N GLY A 54 -17.22 3.80 -8.16
CA GLY A 54 -16.10 3.11 -7.54
C GLY A 54 -16.47 1.75 -6.94
N SER A 55 -15.42 1.04 -6.58
CA SER A 55 -15.49 -0.17 -5.76
C SER A 55 -14.18 -0.34 -5.00
N GLY A 56 -14.21 -1.15 -3.95
CA GLY A 56 -13.01 -1.39 -3.16
C GLY A 56 -13.17 -2.48 -2.12
N ILE A 57 -12.12 -2.63 -1.33
CA ILE A 57 -12.07 -3.50 -0.17
C ILE A 57 -11.65 -2.63 1.01
N ASN A 58 -12.47 -2.64 2.07
CA ASN A 58 -12.11 -2.01 3.32
C ASN A 58 -11.56 -3.07 4.27
N VAL A 59 -10.40 -2.82 4.85
CA VAL A 59 -9.82 -3.62 5.94
C VAL A 59 -10.08 -2.89 7.24
N PHE A 60 -10.59 -3.63 8.22
CA PHE A 60 -10.92 -3.14 9.55
C PHE A 60 -10.15 -3.91 10.61
N ILE A 61 -9.45 -3.17 11.46
CA ILE A 61 -8.72 -3.71 12.60
C ILE A 61 -9.32 -3.07 13.86
N PRO A 62 -10.30 -3.71 14.51
CA PRO A 62 -10.87 -3.24 15.76
C PRO A 62 -9.81 -3.26 16.87
N VAL A 63 -9.57 -2.12 17.52
CA VAL A 63 -8.57 -1.99 18.59
C VAL A 63 -9.17 -1.25 19.77
N GLU A 64 -8.71 -1.57 20.98
CA GLU A 64 -9.18 -0.89 22.20
C GLU A 64 -8.81 0.60 22.21
N GLY A 65 -7.68 0.95 21.58
CA GLY A 65 -7.21 2.31 21.40
C GLY A 65 -5.89 2.36 20.65
N THR A 66 -5.45 3.58 20.31
CA THR A 66 -4.15 3.83 19.67
C THR A 66 -3.20 4.61 20.58
N LYS A 67 -3.41 4.56 21.90
CA LYS A 67 -2.56 5.30 22.82
C LYS A 67 -1.13 4.73 22.78
N GLY A 68 -0.16 5.56 22.45
CA GLY A 68 1.26 5.18 22.42
C GLY A 68 1.79 4.75 21.05
N PHE A 69 0.96 4.79 19.99
CA PHE A 69 1.42 4.61 18.62
C PHE A 69 0.50 5.28 17.61
N ASP A 70 1.05 5.69 16.47
CA ASP A 70 0.29 6.33 15.39
C ASP A 70 0.18 5.39 14.18
N PRO A 71 -1.03 4.98 13.76
CA PRO A 71 -1.22 4.23 12.52
C PRO A 71 -0.75 5.04 11.30
N ASP A 72 0.04 4.41 10.43
CA ASP A 72 0.64 5.07 9.25
C ASP A 72 0.03 4.51 7.96
N SER A 73 0.25 3.23 7.68
CA SER A 73 -0.23 2.58 6.46
C SER A 73 -0.67 1.14 6.68
N LEU A 74 -1.62 0.70 5.86
CA LEU A 74 -2.03 -0.69 5.75
C LEU A 74 -1.59 -1.29 4.43
N HIS A 75 -1.09 -2.50 4.51
CA HIS A 75 -0.61 -3.29 3.38
C HIS A 75 -1.50 -4.52 3.24
N PHE A 76 -2.17 -4.66 2.10
CA PHE A 76 -3.10 -5.75 1.83
C PHE A 76 -3.12 -6.04 0.33
N ARG A 77 -3.05 -7.32 -0.05
CA ARG A 77 -3.14 -7.78 -1.45
C ARG A 77 -2.26 -6.99 -2.44
N GLY A 78 -1.01 -6.72 -2.04
CA GLY A 78 -0.04 -6.02 -2.89
C GLY A 78 -0.20 -4.50 -2.96
N GLN A 79 -1.20 -3.93 -2.29
CA GLN A 79 -1.43 -2.48 -2.21
C GLN A 79 -1.07 -1.95 -0.82
N ARG A 80 -0.72 -0.67 -0.77
CA ARG A 80 -0.45 0.14 0.42
C ARG A 80 -1.38 1.34 0.41
N VAL A 81 -2.08 1.56 1.51
CA VAL A 81 -2.99 2.70 1.70
C VAL A 81 -2.78 3.31 3.07
N LYS A 82 -3.21 4.56 3.26
CA LYS A 82 -3.16 5.21 4.57
C LYS A 82 -4.03 4.47 5.59
N ALA A 83 -3.50 4.26 6.79
CA ALA A 83 -4.25 3.71 7.90
C ALA A 83 -4.89 4.86 8.71
N VAL A 84 -6.20 4.81 8.94
CA VAL A 84 -6.92 5.85 9.68
C VAL A 84 -7.63 5.24 10.87
N TYR A 85 -7.35 5.74 12.07
CA TYR A 85 -8.11 5.39 13.25
C TYR A 85 -9.42 6.18 13.33
N GLN A 86 -10.54 5.48 13.41
CA GLN A 86 -11.87 6.06 13.55
C GLN A 86 -12.81 5.03 14.18
N ASN A 87 -13.77 5.46 15.01
CA ASN A 87 -14.79 4.58 15.59
C ASN A 87 -14.22 3.30 16.25
N LYS A 88 -13.13 3.44 17.04
CA LYS A 88 -12.44 2.33 17.72
C LYS A 88 -11.90 1.24 16.78
N ARG A 89 -11.57 1.59 15.54
CA ARG A 89 -10.94 0.69 14.56
C ARG A 89 -9.96 1.44 13.68
N ILE A 90 -8.90 0.76 13.28
CA ILE A 90 -7.99 1.22 12.23
C ILE A 90 -8.57 0.74 10.90
N VAL A 91 -8.69 1.65 9.93
CA VAL A 91 -9.32 1.38 8.64
C VAL A 91 -8.34 1.68 7.51
N GLY A 92 -8.23 0.74 6.58
CA GLY A 92 -7.55 0.92 5.30
C GLY A 92 -8.56 0.72 4.17
N ARG A 93 -8.65 1.68 3.26
CA ARG A 93 -9.56 1.63 2.11
C ARG A 93 -8.74 1.37 0.86
N PHE A 94 -8.96 0.21 0.24
CA PHE A 94 -8.24 -0.24 -0.94
C PHE A 94 -9.16 -0.15 -2.15
N ASP A 95 -8.82 0.68 -3.12
CA ASP A 95 -9.61 0.79 -4.34
C ASP A 95 -9.35 -0.40 -5.25
N THR A 96 -10.43 -0.88 -5.88
CA THR A 96 -10.36 -1.89 -6.93
C THR A 96 -10.64 -1.24 -8.28
N PRO A 97 -10.05 -1.73 -9.39
CA PRO A 97 -10.22 -1.13 -10.71
C PRO A 97 -11.65 -1.25 -11.26
N HIS A 98 -12.51 -2.04 -10.61
CA HIS A 98 -13.88 -2.26 -11.03
C HIS A 98 -14.79 -1.07 -10.66
N ASN A 99 -15.83 -0.84 -11.47
CA ASN A 99 -16.80 0.26 -11.29
C ASN A 99 -16.19 1.67 -11.08
N GLN A 100 -14.92 1.87 -11.39
CA GLN A 100 -14.26 3.15 -11.28
C GLN A 100 -14.61 4.02 -12.48
N LYS A 101 -14.73 5.33 -12.26
CA LYS A 101 -14.90 6.29 -13.35
C LYS A 101 -13.66 6.24 -14.24
N LYS A 102 -13.81 5.71 -15.46
CA LYS A 102 -12.72 5.74 -16.43
C LYS A 102 -12.65 7.16 -16.99
N ASP A 103 -11.55 7.85 -16.72
CA ASP A 103 -11.26 9.13 -17.36
C ASP A 103 -10.75 8.82 -18.77
N LEU A 104 -11.69 8.53 -19.67
CA LEU A 104 -11.45 8.22 -21.07
C LEU A 104 -11.49 9.52 -21.86
N VAL A 105 -10.33 9.99 -22.29
CA VAL A 105 -10.22 11.04 -23.28
C VAL A 105 -10.59 10.45 -24.64
N LEU A 106 -11.83 10.72 -25.09
CA LEU A 106 -12.30 10.39 -26.43
C LEU A 106 -11.92 11.52 -27.39
N SER A 107 -10.85 11.33 -28.16
CA SER A 107 -10.24 12.28 -29.08
C SER A 107 -9.96 11.63 -30.44
N GLN A 108 -10.21 12.35 -31.53
CA GLN A 108 -9.85 11.89 -32.88
C GLN A 108 -8.33 11.70 -33.08
N ASN A 109 -7.51 12.34 -32.25
CA ASN A 109 -6.06 12.15 -32.27
C ASN A 109 -5.65 10.90 -31.47
N VAL A 110 -5.14 9.89 -32.17
CA VAL A 110 -4.66 8.61 -31.63
C VAL A 110 -3.64 8.78 -30.51
N LEU A 111 -2.75 9.79 -30.60
CA LEU A 111 -1.77 10.03 -29.54
C LEU A 111 -2.42 10.45 -28.23
N LYS A 112 -3.58 11.12 -28.25
CA LYS A 112 -4.30 11.50 -27.01
C LYS A 112 -5.01 10.31 -26.38
N GLU A 113 -5.55 9.41 -27.20
CA GLU A 113 -6.16 8.14 -26.77
C GLU A 113 -5.15 7.22 -26.08
N MET A 114 -3.90 7.20 -26.57
CA MET A 114 -2.81 6.40 -25.98
C MET A 114 -2.45 6.81 -24.54
N HIS A 115 -2.82 8.02 -24.10
CA HIS A 115 -2.56 8.50 -22.74
C HIS A 115 -3.71 8.24 -21.76
N ASN A 116 -4.77 7.52 -22.18
CA ASN A 116 -5.81 7.06 -21.24
C ASN A 116 -5.16 6.17 -20.16
N SER A 117 -5.01 6.70 -18.95
CA SER A 117 -4.34 5.98 -17.87
C SER A 117 -5.25 4.90 -17.29
N LEU A 118 -4.68 3.73 -17.00
CA LEU A 118 -5.29 2.81 -16.06
C LEU A 118 -5.29 3.50 -14.69
N LEU A 119 -6.46 3.57 -14.05
CA LEU A 119 -6.66 4.17 -12.73
C LEU A 119 -5.49 3.86 -11.80
N ALA A 120 -5.05 4.88 -11.06
CA ALA A 120 -3.94 4.76 -10.12
C ALA A 120 -4.23 3.62 -9.13
N ALA A 121 -3.62 2.45 -9.38
CA ALA A 121 -3.54 1.41 -8.37
C ALA A 121 -2.83 2.04 -7.17
N GLY A 122 -3.38 1.87 -5.96
CA GLY A 122 -2.76 2.36 -4.74
C GLY A 122 -1.28 1.97 -4.67
N ASP A 123 -0.49 2.72 -3.90
CA ASP A 123 0.95 2.50 -3.79
C ASP A 123 1.29 1.02 -3.64
N ARG A 124 2.28 0.53 -4.39
CA ARG A 124 2.64 -0.89 -4.32
C ARG A 124 3.20 -1.22 -2.93
N SER A 125 2.64 -2.25 -2.31
CA SER A 125 3.18 -2.81 -1.08
C SER A 125 4.45 -3.61 -1.38
N PRO A 126 5.54 -3.43 -0.62
CA PRO A 126 6.75 -4.22 -0.77
C PRO A 126 6.65 -5.63 -0.15
N PHE A 127 5.55 -5.93 0.56
CA PHE A 127 5.40 -7.18 1.31
C PHE A 127 4.66 -8.25 0.50
N PRO A 128 5.23 -9.46 0.34
CA PRO A 128 4.51 -10.61 -0.19
C PRO A 128 3.53 -11.14 0.87
N LEU A 129 2.24 -10.88 0.68
CA LEU A 129 1.18 -11.24 1.62
C LEU A 129 0.19 -12.23 1.01
N ARG A 130 -0.33 -13.13 1.84
CA ARG A 130 -1.48 -14.00 1.49
C ARG A 130 -2.75 -13.15 1.38
N ASN A 131 -3.76 -13.65 0.66
CA ASN A 131 -5.00 -12.92 0.37
C ASN A 131 -5.84 -12.54 1.61
N ASN A 132 -5.60 -13.19 2.74
CA ASN A 132 -6.26 -12.99 4.03
C ASN A 132 -5.28 -12.51 5.12
N ALA A 133 -4.15 -11.92 4.74
CA ALA A 133 -3.19 -11.33 5.68
C ALA A 133 -2.96 -9.86 5.34
N CYS A 134 -2.74 -9.03 6.36
CA CYS A 134 -2.36 -7.64 6.19
C CYS A 134 -1.17 -7.28 7.09
N ILE A 135 -0.47 -6.20 6.75
CA ILE A 135 0.52 -5.59 7.63
C ILE A 135 0.08 -4.18 7.98
N LEU A 136 0.08 -3.86 9.26
CA LEU A 136 -0.07 -2.50 9.78
C LEU A 136 1.33 -1.91 10.00
N SER A 137 1.62 -0.81 9.31
CA SER A 137 2.71 0.10 9.60
C SER A 137 2.24 1.13 10.61
N TYR A 138 3.03 1.38 11.65
CA TYR A 138 2.75 2.37 12.67
C TYR A 138 4.02 3.00 13.19
N GLN A 139 3.91 4.14 13.86
CA GLN A 139 5.03 4.85 14.46
C GLN A 139 4.93 4.87 16.00
N VAL A 140 6.06 4.64 16.66
CA VAL A 140 6.23 4.82 18.11
C VAL A 140 7.46 5.68 18.30
N GLN A 141 7.34 6.84 18.96
CA GLN A 141 8.47 7.74 19.21
C GLN A 141 9.31 8.01 17.94
N ASN A 142 8.65 8.33 16.83
CA ASN A 142 9.24 8.61 15.51
C ASN A 142 9.97 7.43 14.83
N LYS A 143 9.88 6.20 15.38
CA LYS A 143 10.38 4.98 14.73
C LYS A 143 9.21 4.22 14.11
N ARG A 144 9.39 3.76 12.88
CA ARG A 144 8.38 2.99 12.15
C ARG A 144 8.53 1.49 12.44
N TYR A 145 7.41 0.86 12.71
CA TYR A 145 7.28 -0.56 13.01
C TYR A 145 6.20 -1.18 12.13
N TYR A 146 6.29 -2.49 11.98
CA TYR A 146 5.40 -3.27 11.13
C TYR A 146 4.88 -4.45 11.93
N TYR A 147 3.57 -4.65 11.94
CA TYR A 147 2.95 -5.80 12.57
C TYR A 147 2.10 -6.55 11.54
N LYS A 148 2.31 -7.86 11.46
CA LYS A 148 1.58 -8.74 10.55
C LYS A 148 0.35 -9.31 11.25
N ILE A 149 -0.80 -9.15 10.61
CA ILE A 149 -2.07 -9.72 11.04
C ILE A 149 -2.43 -10.81 10.05
N GLU A 150 -2.61 -12.02 10.55
CA GLU A 150 -2.97 -13.19 9.75
C GLU A 150 -4.46 -13.52 9.91
N ALA A 151 -4.98 -14.31 8.96
CA ALA A 151 -6.34 -14.87 9.01
C ALA A 151 -7.46 -13.83 9.19
N LEU A 152 -7.40 -12.72 8.45
CA LEU A 152 -8.51 -11.76 8.41
C LEU A 152 -9.80 -12.44 7.94
N GLN A 153 -10.89 -12.19 8.66
CA GLN A 153 -12.21 -12.71 8.29
C GLN A 153 -12.76 -11.96 7.07
N GLN A 154 -13.29 -12.70 6.10
CA GLN A 154 -13.99 -12.12 4.96
C GLN A 154 -15.45 -11.90 5.33
N GLN A 155 -15.93 -10.66 5.29
CA GLN A 155 -17.34 -10.34 5.43
C GLN A 155 -18.06 -10.31 4.07
N PRO A 156 -19.40 -10.48 4.06
CA PRO A 156 -20.20 -10.35 2.85
C PRO A 156 -20.02 -8.98 2.19
N SER A 157 -19.96 -8.96 0.86
CA SER A 157 -19.82 -7.73 0.09
C SER A 157 -21.05 -6.83 0.21
N ILE A 158 -20.84 -5.51 0.26
CA ILE A 158 -21.93 -4.52 0.29
C ILE A 158 -22.10 -3.90 -1.10
N ALA A 159 -23.33 -3.86 -1.59
CA ALA A 159 -23.71 -3.01 -2.72
C ALA A 159 -24.42 -1.78 -2.15
N TYR A 160 -23.83 -0.60 -2.33
CA TYR A 160 -24.47 0.65 -1.90
C TYR A 160 -25.54 1.05 -2.91
N PRO A 161 -26.74 1.48 -2.49
CA PRO A 161 -27.74 1.99 -3.43
C PRO A 161 -27.27 3.31 -4.07
N SER A 162 -27.86 3.66 -5.21
CA SER A 162 -27.76 5.03 -5.73
C SER A 162 -28.44 6.01 -4.77
N ALA A 163 -27.92 7.23 -4.67
CA ALA A 163 -28.65 8.30 -4.00
C ALA A 163 -30.02 8.49 -4.69
N PRO A 164 -31.11 8.77 -3.94
CA PRO A 164 -32.39 9.13 -4.54
C PRO A 164 -32.22 10.33 -5.49
N PRO A 165 -32.95 10.39 -6.61
CA PRO A 165 -33.03 11.61 -7.41
C PRO A 165 -33.56 12.76 -6.54
N ASP A 166 -32.97 13.95 -6.69
CA ASP A 166 -33.49 15.19 -6.11
C ASP A 166 -34.83 15.59 -6.75
#